data_AF-A0A932NY12-F1
#
_entry.id   AF-A0A932NY12-F1
#
_cell.length_a   1.000
_cell.length_b   1.000
_cell.length_c   1.000
_cell.angle_alpha   90.00
_cell.angle_beta   90.00
_cell.angle_gamma   90.00
#
_symmetry.space_group_name_H-M   'P 1'
#
loop_
_entity.id
_entity.type
_entity.pdbx_description
1 polymer ?
#
loop_
_entity_poly.entity_id
_entity_poly.type
_entity_poly.pdbx_seq_one_letter_code
_entity_poly.pdbx_strand_id
1 'polypeptide(L)'
;MIAATVLAAFLTYLVMLAAFVWAKRRTVHIPVMVAIMLFDIAMPVYLYMSKDWHRRLIVEGELTSFLLWTHFLLLLSLYMLYVMQIQAGRRLLRGDETAREDHRGQGKAILWVRAFVIITGALLVEVKPH
;
A
#
# COMPACT_ATOMS: atom_id res chain seq x y z
N MET A 1 -7.01 18.27 4.09
CA MET A 1 -7.26 16.84 4.42
C MET A 1 -6.67 15.91 3.37
N ILE A 2 -7.01 16.05 2.08
CA ILE A 2 -6.61 15.04 1.06
C ILE A 2 -5.11 15.08 0.69
N ALA A 3 -4.51 16.27 0.62
CA ALA A 3 -3.06 16.38 0.48
C ALA A 3 -2.31 15.71 1.65
N ALA A 4 -2.89 15.72 2.86
CA ALA A 4 -2.29 15.10 4.03
C ALA A 4 -2.32 13.56 3.97
N THR A 5 -3.37 12.96 3.41
CA THR A 5 -3.44 11.49 3.24
C THR A 5 -2.43 10.99 2.21
N VAL A 6 -2.25 11.73 1.10
CA VAL A 6 -1.22 11.39 0.09
C VAL A 6 0.16 11.57 0.69
N LEU A 7 0.41 12.66 1.41
CA LEU A 7 1.69 12.89 2.09
C LEU A 7 1.99 11.81 3.13
N ALA A 8 1.01 11.40 3.93
CA ALA A 8 1.18 10.30 4.89
C ALA A 8 1.51 8.97 4.20
N ALA A 9 0.82 8.64 3.10
CA ALA A 9 1.10 7.45 2.31
C ALA A 9 2.51 7.50 1.68
N PHE A 10 2.93 8.67 1.21
CA PHE A 10 4.28 8.88 0.68
C PHE A 10 5.36 8.75 1.76
N LEU A 11 5.16 9.32 2.95
CA LEU A 11 6.10 9.19 4.06
C LEU A 11 6.24 7.74 4.52
N THR A 12 5.14 7.00 4.65
CA THR A 12 5.20 5.57 4.98
C THR A 12 5.90 4.74 3.90
N TYR A 13 5.80 5.14 2.63
CA TYR A 13 6.59 4.54 1.55
C TYR A 13 8.09 4.78 1.69
N LEU A 14 8.52 6.00 2.05
CA LEU A 14 9.94 6.28 2.33
C LEU A 14 10.45 5.45 3.51
N VAL A 15 9.64 5.28 4.56
CA VAL A 15 9.97 4.41 5.70
C VAL A 15 10.07 2.95 5.25
N MET A 16 9.19 2.47 4.35
CA MET A 16 9.29 1.12 3.79
C MET A 16 10.58 0.93 2.96
N LEU A 17 10.98 1.93 2.16
CA LEU A 17 12.24 1.90 1.41
C LEU A 17 13.45 1.79 2.34
N ALA A 18 13.47 2.60 3.41
CA ALA A 18 14.47 2.50 4.47
C ALA A 18 14.50 1.09 5.09
N ALA A 19 13.33 0.55 5.45
CA ALA A 19 13.21 -0.79 6.04
C ALA A 19 13.67 -1.90 5.08
N PHE A 20 13.55 -1.71 3.76
CA PHE A 20 14.04 -2.63 2.75
C PHE A 20 15.58 -2.66 2.70
N VAL A 21 16.24 -1.50 2.78
CA VAL A 21 17.71 -1.41 2.81
C VAL A 21 18.29 -1.99 4.09
N TRP A 22 17.65 -1.72 5.24
CA TRP A 22 18.08 -2.20 6.56
C TRP A 22 17.43 -3.51 7.01
N ALA A 23 16.91 -4.31 6.06
CA ALA A 23 16.14 -5.53 6.34
C ALA A 23 16.89 -6.58 7.20
N LYS A 24 18.22 -6.51 7.30
CA LYS A 24 19.01 -7.38 8.20
C LYS A 24 18.62 -7.23 9.67
N ARG A 25 18.20 -6.03 10.12
CA ARG A 25 17.78 -5.77 11.50
C ARG A 25 16.30 -6.14 11.69
N ARG A 26 16.04 -7.44 11.89
CA ARG A 26 14.67 -8.02 11.99
C ARG A 26 13.80 -7.35 13.06
N THR A 27 14.39 -6.96 14.19
CA THR A 27 13.70 -6.27 15.30
C THR A 27 13.15 -4.91 14.93
N VAL A 28 13.68 -4.27 13.89
CA VAL A 28 13.18 -2.99 13.36
C VAL A 28 12.34 -3.24 12.11
N HIS A 29 12.83 -4.08 11.19
CA HIS A 29 12.17 -4.35 9.92
C HIS A 29 10.74 -4.90 10.12
N ILE A 30 10.56 -5.93 10.96
CA ILE A 30 9.27 -6.59 11.10
C ILE A 30 8.21 -5.63 11.69
N PRO A 31 8.43 -4.94 12.82
CA PRO A 31 7.44 -3.99 13.34
C PRO A 31 7.09 -2.87 12.37
N VAL A 32 8.10 -2.33 11.65
CA VAL A 32 7.88 -1.28 10.65
C VAL A 32 6.98 -1.80 9.52
N MET A 33 7.28 -2.98 8.97
CA MET A 33 6.47 -3.56 7.90
C MET A 33 5.04 -3.85 8.37
N VAL A 34 4.85 -4.35 9.60
CA VAL A 34 3.52 -4.59 10.17
C VAL A 34 2.75 -3.28 10.32
N ALA A 35 3.35 -2.23 10.90
CA ALA A 35 2.70 -0.93 11.05
C ALA A 35 2.29 -0.33 9.70
N ILE A 36 3.15 -0.48 8.70
CA ILE A 36 2.90 0.02 7.34
C ILE A 36 1.79 -0.77 6.64
N MET A 37 1.74 -2.10 6.79
CA MET A 37 0.64 -2.92 6.26
C MET A 37 -0.69 -2.57 6.92
N LEU A 38 -0.70 -2.35 8.24
CA LEU A 38 -1.89 -1.92 8.97
C LEU A 38 -2.36 -0.54 8.51
N PHE A 39 -1.45 0.39 8.28
CA PHE A 39 -1.77 1.69 7.69
C PHE A 39 -2.46 1.53 6.32
N ASP A 40 -1.93 0.68 5.44
CA ASP A 40 -2.50 0.45 4.11
C ASP A 40 -3.89 -0.19 4.13
N ILE A 41 -4.17 -1.02 5.14
CA ILE A 41 -5.51 -1.62 5.34
C ILE A 41 -6.47 -0.60 5.95
N ALA A 42 -5.99 0.22 6.89
CA ALA A 42 -6.81 1.23 7.55
C ALA A 42 -7.17 2.41 6.62
N MET A 43 -6.30 2.75 5.66
CA MET A 43 -6.51 3.90 4.78
C MET A 43 -7.80 3.82 3.96
N PRO A 44 -8.14 2.72 3.26
CA PRO A 44 -9.43 2.59 2.59
C PRO A 44 -10.63 2.71 3.53
N VAL A 45 -10.54 2.15 4.75
CA VAL A 45 -11.60 2.27 5.76
C VAL A 45 -11.78 3.73 6.18
N TYR A 46 -10.69 4.42 6.47
CA TYR A 46 -10.70 5.85 6.81
C TYR A 46 -11.30 6.69 5.68
N LEU A 47 -10.89 6.47 4.43
CA LEU A 47 -11.42 7.19 3.27
C LEU A 47 -12.88 6.84 3.01
N TYR A 48 -13.30 5.59 3.25
CA TYR A 48 -14.69 5.16 3.15
C TYR A 48 -15.58 6.00 4.08
N MET A 49 -15.15 6.16 5.34
CA MET A 49 -15.88 6.92 6.35
C MET A 49 -15.81 8.44 6.17
N SER A 50 -14.80 8.95 5.45
CA SER A 50 -14.52 10.39 5.39
C SER A 50 -14.96 11.08 4.09
N LYS A 51 -15.41 10.32 3.08
CA LYS A 51 -15.78 10.85 1.75
C LYS A 51 -17.22 10.54 1.38
N ASP A 52 -17.81 11.41 0.57
CA ASP A 52 -19.14 11.20 -0.02
C ASP A 52 -19.03 10.34 -1.28
N TRP A 53 -19.05 9.02 -1.10
CA TRP A 53 -18.92 8.06 -2.18
C TRP A 53 -20.13 7.99 -3.09
N HIS A 54 -21.32 8.31 -2.60
CA HIS A 54 -22.51 8.33 -3.44
C HIS A 54 -22.37 9.43 -4.50
N ARG A 55 -21.98 10.64 -4.09
CA ARG A 55 -21.69 11.74 -5.02
C ARG A 55 -20.62 11.34 -6.03
N ARG A 56 -19.48 10.82 -5.58
CA ARG A 56 -18.35 10.48 -6.48
C ARG A 56 -18.67 9.37 -7.46
N LEU A 57 -19.13 8.23 -6.93
CA LEU A 57 -19.26 7.02 -7.73
C LEU A 57 -20.48 7.09 -8.65
N ILE A 58 -21.59 7.68 -8.17
CA ILE A 58 -22.87 7.68 -8.89
C ILE A 58 -23.12 9.01 -9.60
N VAL A 59 -23.06 10.13 -8.89
CA VAL A 59 -23.41 11.44 -9.47
C VAL A 59 -22.33 11.94 -10.43
N GLU A 60 -21.06 11.84 -10.04
CA GLU A 60 -19.91 12.22 -10.88
C GLU A 60 -19.48 11.08 -11.83
N GLY A 61 -20.09 9.89 -11.71
CA GLY A 61 -19.87 8.76 -12.61
C GLY A 61 -18.48 8.12 -12.49
N GLU A 62 -17.72 8.37 -11.43
CA GLU A 62 -16.35 7.84 -11.28
C GLU A 62 -16.31 6.31 -11.19
N LEU A 63 -17.45 5.65 -10.90
CA LEU A 63 -17.54 4.19 -10.78
C LEU A 63 -17.09 3.45 -12.05
N THR A 64 -17.31 4.02 -13.23
CA THR A 64 -16.88 3.40 -14.50
C THR A 64 -15.51 3.91 -14.95
N SER A 65 -14.84 4.74 -14.17
CA SER A 65 -13.55 5.31 -14.56
C SER A 65 -12.44 4.26 -14.53
N PHE A 66 -11.65 4.25 -15.59
CA PHE A 66 -10.49 3.37 -15.72
C PHE A 66 -9.48 3.54 -14.57
N LEU A 67 -9.25 4.78 -14.13
CA LEU A 67 -8.29 5.09 -13.08
C LEU A 67 -8.73 4.54 -11.71
N LEU A 68 -10.03 4.61 -11.37
CA LEU A 68 -10.56 4.04 -10.14
C LEU A 68 -10.34 2.53 -10.10
N TRP A 69 -10.70 1.82 -11.18
CA TRP A 69 -10.52 0.37 -11.25
C TRP A 69 -9.06 -0.04 -11.24
N THR A 70 -8.20 0.72 -11.92
CA THR A 70 -6.75 0.51 -11.88
C THR A 70 -6.22 0.63 -10.45
N HIS A 71 -6.58 1.70 -9.74
CA HIS A 71 -6.18 1.90 -8.35
C HIS A 71 -6.68 0.77 -7.44
N PHE A 72 -7.95 0.35 -7.61
CA PHE A 72 -8.54 -0.76 -6.88
C PHE A 72 -7.81 -2.09 -7.10
N LEU A 73 -7.51 -2.44 -8.35
CA LEU A 73 -6.77 -3.67 -8.67
C LEU A 73 -5.33 -3.63 -8.15
N LEU A 74 -4.68 -2.46 -8.13
CA LEU A 74 -3.37 -2.29 -7.52
C LEU A 74 -3.42 -2.51 -6.00
N LEU A 75 -4.45 -2.03 -5.30
CA LEU A 75 -4.64 -2.31 -3.87
C LEU A 75 -4.84 -3.81 -3.60
N LEU A 76 -5.69 -4.47 -4.40
CA LEU A 76 -5.91 -5.92 -4.26
C LEU A 76 -4.60 -6.70 -4.48
N SER A 77 -3.84 -6.31 -5.51
CA SER A 77 -2.53 -6.91 -5.81
C SER A 77 -1.53 -6.69 -4.67
N LEU A 78 -1.51 -5.48 -4.09
CA LEU A 78 -0.66 -5.16 -2.94
C LEU A 78 -0.98 -6.05 -1.73
N TYR A 79 -2.26 -6.27 -1.44
CA TYR A 79 -2.69 -7.14 -0.34
C TYR A 79 -2.33 -8.61 -0.58
N MET A 80 -2.49 -9.10 -1.81
CA MET A 80 -2.05 -10.45 -2.17
C MET A 80 -0.53 -10.61 -1.99
N LEU A 81 0.25 -9.62 -2.44
CA LEU A 81 1.71 -9.60 -2.25
C LEU A 81 2.09 -9.56 -0.77
N TYR A 82 1.36 -8.82 0.07
CA TYR A 82 1.58 -8.85 1.52
C TYR A 82 1.39 -10.22 2.13
N VAL A 83 0.34 -10.95 1.75
CA VAL A 83 0.13 -12.33 2.21
C VAL A 83 1.32 -13.22 1.81
N MET A 84 1.76 -13.16 0.56
CA MET A 84 2.91 -13.93 0.08
C MET A 84 4.21 -13.55 0.82
N GLN A 85 4.46 -12.26 1.00
CA GLN A 85 5.63 -11.73 1.70
C GLN A 85 5.69 -12.20 3.15
N ILE A 86 4.54 -12.23 3.84
CA ILE A 86 4.42 -12.74 5.20
C ILE A 86 4.70 -14.24 5.23
N GLN A 87 4.15 -15.03 4.30
CA GLN A 87 4.42 -16.47 4.23
C GLN A 87 5.91 -16.76 4.01
N ALA A 88 6.55 -16.08 3.06
CA ALA A 88 8.00 -16.20 2.81
C ALA A 88 8.81 -15.73 4.03
N GLY A 89 8.41 -14.62 4.67
CA GLY A 89 9.05 -14.12 5.88
C GLY A 89 8.96 -15.11 7.06
N ARG A 90 7.81 -15.79 7.23
CA ARG A 90 7.65 -16.83 8.26
C ARG A 90 8.52 -18.06 8.00
N ARG A 91 8.74 -18.43 6.74
CA ARG A 91 9.69 -19.50 6.36
C ARG A 91 11.13 -19.11 6.72
N LEU A 92 11.54 -17.87 6.41
CA LEU A 92 12.86 -17.35 6.79
C LEU A 92 13.07 -17.30 8.31
N LEU A 93 12.04 -16.97 9.08
CA LEU A 93 12.11 -16.99 10.54
C LEU A 93 12.31 -18.41 11.11
N ARG A 94 11.89 -19.44 10.37
CA ARG A 94 12.14 -20.85 10.70
C ARG A 94 13.49 -21.37 10.20
N GLY A 95 14.31 -20.52 9.57
CA GLY A 95 15.64 -20.88 9.06
C GLY A 95 15.65 -21.43 7.63
N ASP A 96 14.52 -21.40 6.91
CA ASP A 96 14.47 -21.80 5.50
C ASP A 96 15.03 -20.68 4.61
N GLU A 97 16.34 -20.77 4.31
CA GLU A 97 17.06 -19.81 3.50
C GLU A 97 16.64 -19.81 2.02
N THR A 98 15.98 -20.87 1.52
CA THR A 98 15.49 -20.92 0.13
C THR A 98 14.41 -19.86 -0.14
N ALA A 99 13.65 -19.47 0.90
CA ALA A 99 12.62 -18.44 0.80
C ALA A 99 13.17 -17.01 0.68
N ARG A 100 14.51 -16.82 0.74
CA ARG A 100 15.13 -15.48 0.77
C ARG A 100 15.00 -14.75 -0.54
N GLU A 101 15.19 -15.46 -1.65
CA GLU A 101 15.07 -14.88 -2.99
C GLU A 101 13.63 -14.46 -3.26
N ASP A 102 12.67 -15.35 -2.97
CA ASP A 102 11.23 -15.08 -3.06
C ASP A 102 10.84 -13.86 -2.22
N HIS A 103 11.22 -13.82 -0.94
CA HIS A 103 10.90 -12.71 -0.04
C HIS A 103 11.51 -11.38 -0.52
N ARG A 104 12.71 -11.42 -1.12
CA ARG A 104 13.34 -10.21 -1.65
C ARG A 104 12.68 -9.77 -2.97
N GLY A 105 12.33 -10.71 -3.84
CA GLY A 105 11.65 -10.47 -5.11
C GLY A 105 10.25 -9.88 -4.89
N GLN A 106 9.46 -10.53 -4.03
CA GLN A 106 8.15 -10.06 -3.59
C GLN A 106 8.24 -8.68 -2.92
N GLY A 107 9.25 -8.45 -2.07
CA GLY A 107 9.51 -7.13 -1.48
C GLY A 107 9.75 -6.02 -2.51
N LYS A 108 10.47 -6.30 -3.60
CA LYS A 108 10.63 -5.33 -4.72
C LYS A 108 9.31 -5.08 -5.44
N ALA A 109 8.52 -6.14 -5.70
CA ALA A 109 7.21 -6.01 -6.32
C ALA A 109 6.27 -5.14 -5.47
N ILE A 110 6.26 -5.35 -4.15
CA ILE A 110 5.51 -4.51 -3.19
C ILE A 110 5.91 -3.05 -3.31
N LEU A 111 7.22 -2.73 -3.36
CA LEU A 111 7.68 -1.35 -3.47
C LEU A 111 7.16 -0.68 -4.75
N TRP A 112 7.18 -1.38 -5.88
CA TRP A 112 6.64 -0.85 -7.14
C TRP A 112 5.13 -0.68 -7.10
N VAL A 113 4.39 -1.72 -6.70
CA VAL A 113 2.92 -1.67 -6.64
C VAL A 113 2.47 -0.58 -5.67
N ARG A 114 3.10 -0.46 -4.50
CA ARG A 114 2.77 0.60 -3.53
C ARG A 114 3.05 2.00 -4.06
N ALA A 115 4.15 2.19 -4.80
CA ALA A 115 4.40 3.47 -5.46
C ALA A 115 3.28 3.82 -6.45
N PHE A 116 2.84 2.85 -7.25
CA PHE A 116 1.72 3.05 -8.18
C PHE A 116 0.39 3.30 -7.46
N VAL A 117 0.11 2.62 -6.33
CA VAL A 117 -1.06 2.91 -5.48
C VAL A 117 -1.03 4.37 -5.01
N ILE A 118 0.12 4.86 -4.55
CA ILE A 118 0.25 6.26 -4.09
C ILE A 118 0.03 7.24 -5.24
N ILE A 119 0.64 7.00 -6.39
CA ILE A 119 0.51 7.87 -7.58
C ILE A 119 -0.95 7.90 -8.05
N THR A 120 -1.56 6.73 -8.27
CA THR A 120 -2.95 6.64 -8.73
C THR A 120 -3.92 7.20 -7.70
N GLY A 121 -3.67 6.98 -6.41
CA GLY A 121 -4.45 7.56 -5.32
C GLY A 121 -4.33 9.09 -5.27
N ALA A 122 -3.14 9.64 -5.55
CA ALA A 122 -2.91 11.08 -5.65
C ALA A 122 -3.66 11.70 -6.85
N LEU A 123 -3.74 10.98 -7.98
CA LEU A 123 -4.50 11.42 -9.15
C LEU A 123 -6.03 11.37 -8.93
N LEU A 124 -6.50 10.50 -8.03
CA LEU A 124 -7.91 10.39 -7.63
C LEU A 124 -8.32 11.36 -6.50
N VAL A 125 -7.44 12.29 -6.13
CA VAL A 125 -7.71 13.33 -5.14
C VAL A 125 -8.64 14.38 -5.73
N GLU A 126 -9.78 14.59 -5.08
CA GLU A 126 -10.64 15.73 -5.37
C GLU A 126 -9.95 17.04 -4.97
N VAL A 127 -9.90 18.00 -5.89
CA VAL A 127 -9.71 19.40 -5.55
C VAL A 127 -11.09 19.97 -5.29
N LYS A 128 -11.37 20.43 -4.06
CA LYS A 128 -12.65 21.12 -3.80
C LYS A 128 -12.73 22.33 -4.75
N PRO A 129 -13.80 22.47 -5.56
CA PRO A 129 -14.04 23.74 -6.24
C PRO A 129 -14.28 24.81 -5.16
N HIS A 130 -13.60 25.95 -5.33
CA HIS A 130 -13.75 27.14 -4.49
C HIS A 130 -15.14 27.76 -4.67
#